data_AF-A0A957BUS6-F1
#
_entry.id   AF-A0A957BUS6-F1
#
_cell.length_a   1.000
_cell.length_b   1.000
_cell.length_c   1.000
_cell.angle_alpha   90.00
_cell.angle_beta   90.00
_cell.angle_gamma   90.00
#
_symmetry.space_group_name_H-M   'P 1'
#
loop_
_entity.id
_entity.type
_entity.pdbx_description
1 polymer ?
#
loop_
_entity_poly.entity_id
_entity_poly.type
_entity_poly.pdbx_seq_one_letter_code
_entity_poly.pdbx_strand_id
1 'polypeptide(L)'
;RRYVYGLNNLYRKHTLPVGAFVSVRRGEQDGHIVIDFRSHKPRTEWVKLITPKNNQLAFDEQRRSIGAEYDDLLILGTDDIAGVDAMGEQARQQRRPLATIIRTILGELARFSPQSAVHAKTIYSAVNVLRRCPPGPILATLVSNPDFEYVGNHYWKISER
;
A
#
# COMPACT_ATOMS: atom_id res chain seq x y z
N ARG A 1 -7.82 -15.05 -12.48
CA ARG A 1 -7.90 -13.88 -11.57
C ARG A 1 -9.01 -12.97 -12.08
N ARG A 2 -10.07 -12.73 -11.30
CA ARG A 2 -11.20 -11.84 -11.67
C ARG A 2 -10.97 -10.45 -11.08
N TYR A 3 -10.02 -9.70 -11.61
CA TYR A 3 -9.81 -8.30 -11.21
C TYR A 3 -10.60 -7.37 -12.12
N VAL A 4 -11.23 -6.37 -11.54
CA VAL A 4 -11.72 -5.19 -12.27
C VAL A 4 -10.59 -4.17 -12.30
N TYR A 5 -10.36 -3.56 -13.46
CA TYR A 5 -9.36 -2.52 -13.67
C TYR A 5 -9.96 -1.39 -14.52
N GLY A 6 -9.24 -0.27 -14.66
CA GLY A 6 -9.69 0.87 -15.46
C GLY A 6 -10.12 2.11 -14.66
N LEU A 7 -9.92 2.12 -13.34
CA LEU A 7 -10.32 3.25 -12.47
C LEU A 7 -9.31 4.42 -12.45
N ASN A 8 -8.24 4.37 -13.26
CA ASN A 8 -7.20 5.40 -13.26
C ASN A 8 -7.77 6.81 -13.47
N ASN A 9 -8.71 6.98 -14.41
CA ASN A 9 -9.30 8.29 -14.69
C ASN A 9 -10.11 8.82 -13.51
N LEU A 10 -10.85 7.95 -12.81
CA LEU A 10 -11.60 8.33 -11.60
C LEU A 10 -10.65 8.77 -10.48
N TYR A 11 -9.61 7.97 -10.21
CA TYR A 11 -8.65 8.26 -9.15
C TYR A 11 -7.88 9.56 -9.42
N ARG A 12 -7.46 9.81 -10.67
CA ARG A 12 -6.78 11.05 -11.05
C ARG A 12 -7.70 12.27 -10.97
N LYS A 13 -8.93 12.16 -11.47
CA LYS A 13 -9.89 13.28 -11.48
C LYS A 13 -10.23 13.76 -10.07
N HIS A 14 -10.30 12.85 -9.10
CA HIS A 14 -10.71 13.16 -7.73
C HIS A 14 -9.54 13.08 -6.72
N THR A 15 -8.31 12.95 -7.19
CA THR A 15 -7.09 12.84 -6.36
C THR A 15 -7.25 11.78 -5.25
N LEU A 16 -7.83 10.62 -5.59
CA LEU A 16 -8.07 9.56 -4.62
C LEU A 16 -6.75 8.85 -4.27
N PRO A 17 -6.42 8.68 -2.98
CA PRO A 17 -5.24 7.95 -2.58
C PRO A 17 -5.45 6.42 -2.67
N VAL A 18 -4.35 5.66 -2.58
CA VAL A 18 -4.45 4.24 -2.17
C VAL A 18 -5.12 4.21 -0.80
N GLY A 19 -6.01 3.24 -0.56
CA GLY A 19 -6.77 3.14 0.69
C GLY A 19 -8.07 3.95 0.71
N ALA A 20 -8.40 4.70 -0.36
CA ALA A 20 -9.70 5.36 -0.49
C ALA A 20 -10.87 4.36 -0.46
N PHE A 21 -11.94 4.72 0.25
CA PHE A 21 -13.17 3.94 0.26
C PHE A 21 -13.99 4.23 -0.98
N VAL A 22 -14.14 3.21 -1.83
CA VAL A 22 -15.01 3.23 -3.00
C VAL A 22 -16.19 2.29 -2.80
N SER A 23 -17.36 2.73 -3.21
CA SER A 23 -18.56 1.91 -3.29
C SER A 23 -18.80 1.50 -4.74
N VAL A 24 -19.30 0.28 -4.92
CA VAL A 24 -19.62 -0.27 -6.23
C VAL A 24 -21.05 -0.80 -6.17
N ARG A 25 -21.90 -0.34 -7.09
CA ARG A 25 -23.28 -0.80 -7.20
C ARG A 25 -23.67 -1.03 -8.66
N ARG A 26 -24.72 -1.82 -8.88
CA ARG A 26 -25.30 -2.00 -10.22
C ARG A 26 -25.86 -0.65 -10.72
N GLY A 27 -25.62 -0.35 -11.99
CA GLY A 27 -26.25 0.77 -12.67
C GLY A 27 -27.67 0.42 -13.13
N GLU A 28 -28.37 1.43 -13.67
CA GLU A 28 -29.73 1.26 -14.19
C GLU A 28 -29.77 0.46 -15.50
N GLN A 29 -28.67 0.47 -16.25
CA GLN A 29 -28.53 -0.27 -17.50
C GLN A 29 -27.75 -1.56 -17.27
N ASP A 30 -28.17 -2.63 -17.96
CA ASP A 30 -27.46 -3.91 -17.89
C ASP A 30 -26.02 -3.76 -18.38
N GLY A 31 -25.10 -4.36 -17.63
CA GLY A 31 -23.66 -4.25 -17.87
C GLY A 31 -23.01 -2.99 -17.30
N HIS A 32 -23.77 -2.03 -16.75
CA HIS A 32 -23.21 -0.84 -16.11
C HIS A 32 -23.01 -1.02 -14.61
N ILE A 33 -21.87 -0.52 -14.12
CA ILE A 33 -21.58 -0.40 -12.69
C ILE A 33 -21.37 1.07 -12.37
N VAL A 34 -21.91 1.50 -11.23
CA VAL A 34 -21.65 2.83 -10.68
C VAL A 34 -20.57 2.68 -9.62
N ILE A 35 -19.53 3.49 -9.75
CA ILE A 35 -18.44 3.57 -8.78
C ILE A 35 -18.50 4.97 -8.18
N ASP A 36 -18.59 5.02 -6.87
CA ASP A 36 -18.77 6.25 -6.12
C ASP A 36 -17.87 6.25 -4.88
N PHE A 37 -17.63 7.41 -4.28
CA PHE A 37 -16.82 7.58 -3.09
C PHE A 37 -17.37 8.70 -2.23
N ARG A 38 -17.10 8.65 -0.93
CA ARG A 38 -17.53 9.71 -0.01
C ARG A 38 -16.51 10.84 -0.02
N SER A 39 -16.91 11.98 -0.58
CA SER A 39 -16.10 13.19 -0.59
C SER A 39 -16.35 14.06 0.64
N HIS A 40 -15.32 14.78 1.08
CA HIS A 40 -15.44 15.86 2.06
C HIS A 40 -14.54 17.03 1.67
N LYS A 41 -14.64 18.15 2.41
CA LYS A 41 -13.72 19.28 2.23
C LYS A 41 -12.28 18.77 2.36
N PRO A 42 -11.38 19.01 1.38
CA PRO A 42 -10.03 18.49 1.43
C PRO A 42 -9.28 18.95 2.68
N ARG A 43 -8.52 18.03 3.26
CA ARG A 43 -7.65 18.24 4.41
C ARG A 43 -6.21 17.90 4.06
N THR A 44 -5.28 18.57 4.72
CA THR A 44 -3.86 18.31 4.53
C THR A 44 -3.45 17.13 5.41
N GLU A 45 -3.12 16.02 4.77
CA GLU A 45 -2.77 14.75 5.41
C GLU A 45 -1.30 14.41 5.13
N TRP A 46 -0.64 13.76 6.08
CA TRP A 46 0.70 13.22 5.89
C TRP A 46 0.61 11.84 5.22
N VAL A 47 1.11 11.75 4.00
CA VAL A 47 1.07 10.52 3.21
C VAL A 47 2.47 9.97 3.05
N LYS A 48 2.59 8.65 3.22
CA LYS A 48 3.81 7.92 2.88
C LYS A 48 3.86 7.69 1.39
N LEU A 49 4.85 8.28 0.74
CA LEU A 49 5.09 8.16 -0.68
C LEU A 49 6.16 7.13 -0.96
N ILE A 50 5.85 6.20 -1.84
CA ILE A 50 6.83 5.28 -2.38
C ILE A 50 7.65 6.00 -3.44
N THR A 51 8.96 6.03 -3.23
CA THR A 51 9.93 6.64 -4.12
C THR A 51 10.97 5.60 -4.57
N PRO A 52 11.10 5.32 -5.87
CA PRO A 52 12.22 4.53 -6.38
C PRO A 52 13.53 5.31 -6.18
N LYS A 53 14.52 4.72 -5.48
CA LYS A 53 15.84 5.34 -5.28
C LYS A 53 16.94 4.30 -5.53
N ASN A 54 17.82 4.56 -6.50
CA ASN A 54 18.92 3.65 -6.85
C ASN A 54 18.47 2.18 -7.04
N ASN A 55 17.34 1.98 -7.70
CA ASN A 55 16.75 0.66 -7.93
C ASN A 55 16.28 -0.07 -6.64
N GLN A 56 16.08 0.68 -5.55
CA GLN A 56 15.53 0.22 -4.28
C GLN A 56 14.25 0.99 -3.94
N LEU A 57 13.40 0.34 -3.16
CA LEU A 57 12.19 0.93 -2.61
C LEU A 57 12.60 1.88 -1.47
N ALA A 58 12.18 3.14 -1.54
CA ALA A 58 12.25 4.07 -0.43
C ALA A 58 10.86 4.65 -0.11
N PHE A 59 10.76 5.25 1.06
CA PHE A 59 9.58 5.99 1.49
C PHE A 59 9.96 7.40 1.92
N ASP A 60 9.10 8.35 1.57
CA ASP A 60 9.13 9.74 2.04
C ASP A 60 7.76 10.11 2.63
N GLU A 61 7.68 11.15 3.46
CA GLU A 61 6.41 11.68 3.96
C GLU A 61 6.15 13.06 3.39
N GLN A 62 5.02 13.20 2.69
CA GLN A 62 4.61 14.48 2.13
C GLN A 62 3.19 14.84 2.52
N ARG A 63 2.97 16.14 2.69
CA ARG A 63 1.65 16.71 2.87
C ARG A 63 0.88 16.64 1.55
N ARG A 64 -0.28 15.97 1.56
CA ARG A 64 -1.20 15.86 0.43
C ARG A 64 -2.58 16.36 0.83
N SER A 65 -3.25 17.02 -0.11
CA SER A 65 -4.64 17.46 0.06
C SER A 65 -5.57 16.32 -0.32
N ILE A 66 -6.32 15.78 0.64
CA ILE A 66 -7.19 14.62 0.44
C ILE A 66 -8.63 14.99 0.78
N GLY A 67 -9.54 14.81 -0.19
CA GLY A 67 -10.95 15.15 -0.09
C GLY A 67 -11.89 13.95 -0.15
N ALA A 68 -11.44 12.77 0.27
CA ALA A 68 -12.21 11.54 0.24
C ALA A 68 -11.94 10.72 1.51
N GLU A 69 -12.90 9.90 1.95
CA GLU A 69 -12.68 8.94 3.03
C GLU A 69 -11.66 7.86 2.62
N TYR A 70 -10.74 7.52 3.54
CA TYR A 70 -9.71 6.49 3.33
C TYR A 70 -9.36 5.78 4.65
N ASP A 71 -8.67 4.64 4.55
CA ASP A 71 -8.11 3.93 5.71
C ASP A 71 -6.67 4.43 5.98
N ASP A 72 -6.47 5.07 7.14
CA ASP A 72 -5.18 5.65 7.56
C ASP A 72 -4.03 4.63 7.59
N LEU A 73 -4.33 3.34 7.74
CA LEU A 73 -3.32 2.29 7.77
C LEU A 73 -3.03 1.72 6.38
N LEU A 74 -3.84 2.03 5.37
CA LEU A 74 -3.63 1.61 3.98
C LEU A 74 -3.11 2.75 3.08
N ILE A 75 -3.23 4.00 3.53
CA ILE A 75 -2.89 5.15 2.71
C ILE A 75 -1.44 5.15 2.26
N LEU A 76 -1.24 5.24 0.94
CA LEU A 76 0.06 5.33 0.27
C LEU A 76 -0.07 6.20 -0.98
N GLY A 77 1.03 6.82 -1.37
CA GLY A 77 1.14 7.60 -2.61
C GLY A 77 2.40 7.27 -3.40
N THR A 78 2.49 7.80 -4.62
CA THR A 78 3.73 7.89 -5.38
C THR A 78 3.62 9.02 -6.39
N ASP A 79 4.73 9.71 -6.62
CA ASP A 79 4.85 10.71 -7.70
C ASP A 79 5.46 10.10 -8.97
N ASP A 80 6.00 8.88 -8.89
CA ASP A 80 6.64 8.16 -9.98
C ASP A 80 6.00 6.77 -10.16
N ILE A 81 4.82 6.74 -10.77
CA ILE A 81 4.09 5.50 -11.05
C ILE A 81 4.93 4.56 -11.94
N ALA A 82 5.63 5.11 -12.94
CA ALA A 82 6.41 4.31 -13.88
C ALA A 82 7.60 3.63 -13.19
N GLY A 83 8.33 4.35 -12.34
CA GLY A 83 9.42 3.78 -11.57
C GLY A 83 8.95 2.75 -10.54
N VAL A 84 7.78 2.97 -9.91
CA VAL A 84 7.16 1.97 -9.03
C VAL A 84 6.75 0.71 -9.79
N ASP A 85 6.16 0.84 -10.97
CA ASP A 85 5.81 -0.29 -11.83
C ASP A 85 7.06 -1.09 -12.24
N ALA A 86 8.14 -0.40 -12.62
CA ALA A 86 9.43 -1.01 -12.95
C ALA A 86 10.03 -1.78 -11.76
N MET A 87 9.99 -1.21 -10.55
CA MET A 87 10.43 -1.92 -9.33
C MET A 87 9.60 -3.20 -9.09
N GLY A 88 8.28 -3.12 -9.29
CA GLY A 88 7.40 -4.28 -9.18
C GLY A 88 7.71 -5.35 -10.23
N GLU A 89 8.01 -4.97 -11.47
CA GLU A 89 8.45 -5.88 -12.52
C GLU A 89 9.77 -6.55 -12.20
N GLN A 90 10.76 -5.79 -11.77
CA GLN A 90 12.06 -6.31 -11.37
C GLN A 90 11.94 -7.30 -10.21
N ALA A 91 11.14 -6.99 -9.18
CA ALA A 91 10.90 -7.90 -8.07
C ALA A 91 10.29 -9.24 -8.52
N ARG A 92 9.42 -9.21 -9.55
CA ARG A 92 8.85 -10.42 -10.18
C ARG A 92 9.89 -11.19 -10.99
N GLN A 93 10.67 -10.50 -11.83
CA GLN A 93 11.70 -11.13 -12.67
C GLN A 93 12.78 -11.82 -11.82
N GLN A 94 13.20 -11.17 -10.73
CA GLN A 94 14.15 -11.71 -9.76
C GLN A 94 13.56 -12.78 -8.84
N ARG A 95 12.26 -13.09 -8.96
CA ARG A 95 11.52 -14.02 -8.08
C ARG A 95 11.78 -13.74 -6.60
N ARG A 96 11.80 -12.45 -6.23
CA ARG A 96 12.21 -12.03 -4.89
C ARG A 96 11.30 -12.68 -3.83
N PRO A 97 11.85 -13.37 -2.81
CA PRO A 97 11.06 -14.02 -1.77
C PRO A 97 10.13 -13.05 -1.05
N LEU A 98 8.99 -13.55 -0.55
CA LEU A 98 8.02 -12.71 0.15
C LEU A 98 8.59 -12.12 1.43
N ALA A 99 9.35 -12.89 2.20
CA ALA A 99 10.07 -12.41 3.37
C ALA A 99 11.01 -11.25 3.03
N THR A 100 11.80 -11.34 1.94
CA THR A 100 12.70 -10.26 1.53
C THR A 100 11.96 -8.97 1.21
N ILE A 101 10.82 -9.04 0.50
CA ILE A 101 10.00 -7.86 0.21
C ILE A 101 9.43 -7.24 1.50
N ILE A 102 8.91 -8.07 2.40
CA ILE A 102 8.38 -7.63 3.70
C ILE A 102 9.50 -6.96 4.53
N ARG A 103 10.69 -7.55 4.58
CA ARG A 103 11.85 -7.02 5.31
C ARG A 103 12.27 -5.66 4.78
N THR A 104 12.36 -5.47 3.46
CA THR A 104 12.65 -4.17 2.85
C THR A 104 11.60 -3.12 3.23
N ILE A 105 10.32 -3.47 3.14
CA ILE A 105 9.22 -2.57 3.48
C ILE A 105 9.24 -2.18 4.95
N LEU A 106 9.40 -3.16 5.85
CA LEU A 106 9.47 -2.92 7.29
C LEU A 106 10.65 -2.02 7.65
N GLY A 107 11.83 -2.26 7.07
CA GLY A 107 13.03 -1.47 7.35
C GLY A 107 12.85 0.01 6.99
N GLU A 108 12.22 0.30 5.85
CA GLU A 108 11.97 1.68 5.44
C GLU A 108 10.83 2.33 6.24
N LEU A 109 9.74 1.59 6.50
CA LEU A 109 8.56 2.11 7.20
C LEU A 109 8.78 2.28 8.71
N ALA A 110 9.65 1.48 9.32
CA ALA A 110 9.97 1.56 10.75
C ALA A 110 10.52 2.94 11.14
N ARG A 111 11.18 3.65 10.21
CA ARG A 111 11.74 4.99 10.44
C ARG A 111 10.67 6.05 10.77
N PHE A 112 9.42 5.80 10.39
CA PHE A 112 8.29 6.70 10.67
C PHE A 112 7.54 6.32 11.96
N SER A 113 8.04 5.36 12.73
CA SER A 113 7.41 4.85 13.94
C SER A 113 8.38 4.89 15.11
N PRO A 114 8.06 5.56 16.23
CA PRO A 114 8.94 5.59 17.40
C PRO A 114 9.27 4.20 17.96
N GLN A 115 8.37 3.23 17.79
CA GLN A 115 8.54 1.85 18.25
C GLN A 115 9.19 0.95 17.19
N SER A 116 9.60 1.52 16.05
CA SER A 116 10.11 0.77 14.88
C SER A 116 9.16 -0.35 14.41
N ALA A 117 7.87 -0.22 14.73
CA ALA A 117 6.84 -1.21 14.45
C ALA A 117 5.82 -0.66 13.46
N VAL A 118 5.34 -1.53 12.57
CA VAL A 118 4.45 -1.18 11.46
C VAL A 118 3.22 -2.08 11.51
N HIS A 119 2.05 -1.49 11.31
CA HIS A 119 0.79 -2.23 11.34
C HIS A 119 0.64 -3.16 10.12
N ALA A 120 0.04 -4.34 10.30
CA ALA A 120 -0.12 -5.35 9.26
C ALA A 120 -0.86 -4.84 8.01
N LYS A 121 -1.84 -3.93 8.16
CA LYS A 121 -2.51 -3.26 7.02
C LYS A 121 -1.53 -2.43 6.19
N THR A 122 -0.64 -1.67 6.83
CA THR A 122 0.35 -0.84 6.13
C THR A 122 1.35 -1.70 5.39
N ILE A 123 1.81 -2.79 6.02
CA ILE A 123 2.65 -3.82 5.37
C ILE A 123 1.90 -4.39 4.16
N TYR A 124 0.63 -4.78 4.32
CA TYR A 124 -0.19 -5.30 3.23
C TYR A 124 -0.31 -4.33 2.05
N SER A 125 -0.59 -3.05 2.32
CA SER A 125 -0.72 -2.01 1.30
C SER A 125 0.59 -1.85 0.53
N ALA A 126 1.71 -1.69 1.23
CA ALA A 126 3.03 -1.52 0.64
C ALA A 126 3.50 -2.76 -0.14
N VAL A 127 3.27 -3.97 0.39
CA VAL A 127 3.62 -5.21 -0.32
C VAL A 127 2.86 -5.30 -1.64
N ASN A 128 1.57 -4.92 -1.66
CA ASN A 128 0.75 -5.01 -2.86
C ASN A 128 1.14 -4.03 -3.96
N VAL A 129 1.87 -2.96 -3.64
CA VAL A 129 2.48 -2.08 -4.64
C VAL A 129 3.55 -2.82 -5.43
N LEU A 130 4.42 -3.58 -4.76
CA LEU A 130 5.50 -4.34 -5.43
C LEU A 130 5.06 -5.70 -5.97
N ARG A 131 4.22 -6.42 -5.21
CA ARG A 131 3.71 -7.74 -5.56
C ARG A 131 2.30 -7.93 -5.04
N ARG A 132 1.34 -8.00 -5.97
CA ARG A 132 -0.05 -8.38 -5.69
C ARG A 132 -0.13 -9.71 -4.95
N CYS A 133 -0.50 -9.65 -3.68
CA CYS A 133 -0.51 -10.77 -2.75
C CYS A 133 -1.68 -10.61 -1.78
N PRO A 134 -2.54 -11.64 -1.60
CA PRO A 134 -3.58 -11.58 -0.58
C PRO A 134 -2.96 -11.48 0.83
N PRO A 135 -3.74 -11.07 1.84
CA PRO A 135 -3.21 -10.89 3.20
C PRO A 135 -2.70 -12.20 3.82
N GLY A 136 -3.34 -13.35 3.54
CA GLY A 136 -2.99 -14.65 4.12
C GLY A 136 -1.50 -15.01 4.02
N PRO A 137 -0.90 -15.07 2.82
CA PRO A 137 0.54 -15.34 2.68
C PRO A 137 1.46 -14.31 3.35
N ILE A 138 1.06 -13.03 3.38
CA ILE A 138 1.84 -11.97 4.06
C ILE A 138 1.86 -12.23 5.57
N LEU A 139 0.69 -12.46 6.17
CA LEU A 139 0.55 -12.77 7.58
C LEU A 139 1.25 -14.09 7.94
N ALA A 140 1.11 -15.12 7.11
CA ALA A 140 1.80 -16.39 7.32
C ALA A 140 3.33 -16.22 7.29
N THR A 141 3.84 -15.38 6.39
CA THR A 141 5.29 -15.08 6.33
C THR A 141 5.78 -14.32 7.56
N LEU A 142 5.00 -13.35 8.04
CA LEU A 142 5.30 -12.61 9.27
C LEU A 142 5.36 -13.54 10.50
N VAL A 143 4.42 -14.48 10.61
CA VAL A 143 4.35 -15.42 11.75
C VAL A 143 5.45 -16.50 11.68
N SER A 144 5.76 -17.02 10.49
CA SER A 144 6.62 -18.20 10.33
C SER A 144 8.11 -17.88 10.20
N ASN A 145 8.49 -16.61 10.06
CA ASN A 145 9.87 -16.21 9.82
C ASN A 145 10.44 -15.47 11.06
N PRO A 146 11.55 -15.94 11.63
CA PRO A 146 12.16 -15.33 12.83
C PRO A 146 12.69 -13.91 12.61
N ASP A 147 12.85 -13.46 11.36
CA ASP A 147 13.22 -12.07 11.04
C ASP A 147 12.16 -11.05 11.47
N PHE A 148 10.94 -11.49 11.82
CA PHE A 148 9.83 -10.62 12.17
C PHE A 148 9.33 -10.91 13.59
N GLU A 149 9.09 -9.85 14.34
CA GLU A 149 8.61 -9.92 15.72
C GLU A 149 7.23 -9.27 15.82
N TYR A 150 6.28 -9.99 16.45
CA TYR A 150 4.96 -9.47 16.76
C TYR A 150 5.00 -8.63 18.04
N VAL A 151 4.56 -7.37 17.95
CA VAL A 151 4.61 -6.39 19.06
C VAL A 151 3.26 -6.26 19.77
N GLY A 152 2.17 -6.79 19.18
CA GLY A 152 0.81 -6.63 19.69
C GLY A 152 -0.05 -5.74 18.78
N ASN A 153 -1.38 -5.83 18.90
CA ASN A 153 -2.35 -5.05 18.12
C ASN A 153 -2.07 -5.00 16.61
N HIS A 154 -1.67 -6.14 16.02
CA HIS A 154 -1.32 -6.27 14.60
C HIS A 154 -0.05 -5.50 14.15
N TYR A 155 0.79 -5.04 15.07
CA TYR A 155 2.07 -4.42 14.76
C TYR A 155 3.21 -5.44 14.71
N TRP A 156 4.12 -5.21 13.77
CA TRP A 156 5.28 -6.04 13.49
C TRP A 156 6.54 -5.19 13.32
N LYS A 157 7.69 -5.71 13.73
CA LYS A 157 9.00 -5.09 13.50
C LYS A 157 10.00 -6.13 12.97
N ILE A 158 11.15 -5.67 12.49
CA ILE A 158 12.28 -6.56 12.20
C ILE A 158 12.86 -7.02 13.55
N SER A 159 13.12 -8.32 13.68
CA SER A 159 13.75 -8.88 14.87
C SER A 159 15.22 -8.46 14.96
N GLU A 160 15.69 -8.17 16.18
CA GLU A 160 17.09 -7.84 16.48
C GLU A 160 17.93 -9.08 16.85
N ARG A 161 17.33 -10.27 16.76
CA ARG A 161 17.96 -11.55 17.14
C ARG A 161 18.87 -12.12 16.06
#